data_AF-A0A6M3J542-F1
#
_entry.id   AF-A0A6M3J542-F1
#
_cell.length_a   1.000
_cell.length_b   1.000
_cell.length_c   1.000
_cell.angle_alpha   90.00
_cell.angle_beta   90.00
_cell.angle_gamma   90.00
#
_symmetry.space_group_name_H-M   'P 1'
#
loop_
_entity.id
_entity.type
_entity.pdbx_description
1 polymer ?
#
loop_
_entity_poly.entity_id
_entity_poly.type
_entity_poly.pdbx_seq_one_letter_code
_entity_poly.pdbx_strand_id
1 'polypeptide(L)'
;MSDLLFEQALAACNEEFRQAEEFGDDWYPDDGTYVTVVTDVKKGVKVSDATGSGEPTLWWRLKLRIDDTMNERVHGKEFPMPLSSRFWGKVKNISRALNRGQVAISAKEADAILEAARGKVLEVNVYTTTSDKNGRQYRNVSIKNILRVSKVEPMQEGNPAPEA
;
A
#
# COMPACT_ATOMS: atom_id res chain seq x y z
N MET A 1 -28.11 15.11 -24.15
CA MET A 1 -27.48 14.53 -22.94
C MET A 1 -27.52 15.64 -21.91
N SER A 2 -28.31 15.46 -20.84
CA SER A 2 -28.75 16.56 -19.97
C SER A 2 -27.66 17.03 -19.02
N ASP A 3 -27.61 18.35 -18.78
CA ASP A 3 -26.76 18.99 -17.77
C ASP A 3 -26.87 18.33 -16.39
N LEU A 4 -28.00 17.67 -16.09
CA LEU A 4 -28.21 16.89 -14.87
C LEU A 4 -27.20 15.74 -14.69
N LEU A 5 -26.84 15.04 -15.76
CA LEU A 5 -25.85 13.94 -15.73
C LEU A 5 -24.44 14.48 -15.46
N PHE A 6 -24.14 15.67 -15.98
CA PHE A 6 -22.88 16.36 -15.75
C PHE A 6 -22.80 16.90 -14.32
N GLU A 7 -23.87 17.49 -13.80
CA GLU A 7 -23.96 17.98 -12.41
C GLU A 7 -23.90 16.83 -11.39
N GLN A 8 -24.51 15.68 -11.69
CA GLN A 8 -24.37 14.47 -10.85
C GLN A 8 -22.93 13.93 -10.86
N ALA A 9 -22.28 13.94 -12.02
CA ALA A 9 -20.86 13.57 -12.14
C ALA A 9 -19.96 14.56 -11.38
N LEU A 10 -20.24 15.86 -11.47
CA LEU A 10 -19.53 16.91 -10.74
C LEU A 10 -19.68 16.75 -9.22
N ALA A 11 -20.88 16.45 -8.72
CA ALA A 11 -21.10 16.21 -7.30
C ALA A 11 -20.32 14.99 -6.79
N ALA A 12 -20.27 13.90 -7.58
CA ALA A 12 -19.47 12.72 -7.26
C ALA A 12 -17.95 13.04 -7.27
N CYS A 13 -17.47 13.77 -8.29
CA CYS A 13 -16.07 14.20 -8.38
C CYS A 13 -15.69 15.23 -7.31
N ASN A 14 -16.60 16.10 -6.88
CA ASN A 14 -16.34 17.08 -5.82
C ASN A 14 -16.14 16.42 -4.46
N GLU A 15 -16.84 15.31 -4.18
CA GLU A 15 -16.62 14.53 -2.97
C GLU A 15 -15.25 13.82 -3.01
N GLU A 16 -14.84 13.30 -4.18
CA GLU A 16 -13.50 12.74 -4.38
C GLU A 16 -12.39 13.80 -4.31
N PHE A 17 -12.63 14.98 -4.88
CA PHE A 17 -11.73 16.13 -4.84
C PHE A 17 -11.58 16.68 -3.41
N ARG A 18 -12.68 16.74 -2.65
CA ARG A 18 -12.67 17.15 -1.23
C ARG A 18 -12.01 16.11 -0.33
N GLN A 19 -12.07 14.82 -0.69
CA GLN A 19 -11.39 13.72 0.02
C GLN A 19 -9.91 13.57 -0.38
N ALA A 20 -9.47 14.22 -1.45
CA ALA A 20 -8.05 14.38 -1.77
C ALA A 20 -7.44 15.46 -0.85
N GLU A 21 -7.45 15.23 0.47
CA GLU A 21 -6.64 16.03 1.38
C GLU A 21 -5.16 15.86 1.03
N GLU A 22 -4.41 16.94 1.21
CA GLU A 22 -3.08 17.21 0.68
C GLU A 22 -1.98 16.27 1.24
N PHE A 23 -1.96 15.01 0.80
CA PHE A 23 -0.94 14.02 1.17
C PHE A 23 -0.15 13.52 -0.06
N GLY A 24 0.46 14.43 -0.81
CA GLY A 24 1.29 14.10 -1.98
C GLY A 24 0.49 13.58 -3.19
N ASP A 25 1.19 13.19 -4.26
CA ASP A 25 0.62 12.91 -5.59
C ASP A 25 -0.40 11.75 -5.65
N ASP A 26 -0.73 11.06 -4.54
CA ASP A 26 -1.60 9.88 -4.52
C ASP A 26 -2.48 9.85 -3.23
N TRP A 27 -3.72 9.38 -3.35
CA TRP A 27 -4.71 9.25 -2.26
C TRP A 27 -4.33 8.21 -1.18
N TYR A 28 -4.83 8.39 0.04
CA TYR A 28 -4.70 7.46 1.17
C TYR A 28 -6.05 7.25 1.92
N PRO A 29 -6.28 6.09 2.57
CA PRO A 29 -7.41 5.87 3.48
C PRO A 29 -7.13 6.41 4.89
N ASP A 30 -8.17 6.74 5.65
CA ASP A 30 -8.09 7.29 7.01
C ASP A 30 -7.21 6.51 7.99
N ASP A 31 -6.84 7.14 9.10
CA ASP A 31 -6.04 6.48 10.12
C ASP A 31 -6.81 5.24 10.63
N GLY A 32 -6.17 4.08 10.57
CA GLY A 32 -6.86 2.81 10.76
C GLY A 32 -6.03 1.59 10.38
N THR A 33 -6.61 0.42 10.62
CA THR A 33 -6.03 -0.87 10.23
C THR A 33 -6.83 -1.44 9.06
N TYR A 34 -6.13 -1.86 8.01
CA TYR A 34 -6.73 -2.34 6.78
C TYR A 34 -6.08 -3.66 6.35
N VAL A 35 -6.90 -4.55 5.81
CA VAL A 35 -6.41 -5.71 5.05
C VAL A 35 -6.17 -5.26 3.61
N THR A 36 -4.97 -5.51 3.12
CA THR A 36 -4.53 -5.04 1.80
C THR A 36 -3.80 -6.12 1.03
N VAL A 37 -3.80 -6.01 -0.30
CA VAL A 37 -2.98 -6.83 -1.18
C VAL A 37 -1.95 -5.93 -1.87
N VAL A 38 -0.70 -6.38 -1.93
CA VAL A 38 0.32 -5.68 -2.74
C VAL A 38 0.05 -5.97 -4.21
N THR A 39 -0.49 -5.00 -4.95
CA THR A 39 -0.83 -5.17 -6.37
C THR A 39 0.34 -4.90 -7.29
N ASP A 40 1.22 -3.97 -6.92
CA ASP A 40 2.39 -3.61 -7.72
C ASP A 40 3.54 -3.11 -6.82
N VAL A 41 4.76 -3.14 -7.37
CA VAL A 41 5.96 -2.59 -6.75
C VAL A 41 6.72 -1.84 -7.84
N LYS A 42 6.78 -0.51 -7.71
CA LYS A 42 7.59 0.37 -8.57
C LYS A 42 8.87 0.75 -7.86
N LYS A 43 9.92 1.01 -8.64
CA LYS A 43 11.20 1.47 -8.11
C LYS A 43 11.90 2.41 -9.06
N GLY A 44 12.85 3.17 -8.53
CA GLY A 44 13.70 4.02 -9.35
C GLY A 44 14.79 4.69 -8.53
N VAL A 45 15.50 5.59 -9.20
CA VAL A 45 16.57 6.39 -8.62
C VAL A 45 16.23 7.85 -8.82
N LYS A 46 16.34 8.64 -7.76
CA LYS A 46 16.25 10.10 -7.81
C LYS A 46 17.63 10.66 -7.47
N VAL A 47 18.24 11.35 -8.41
CA VAL A 47 19.38 12.23 -8.14
C VAL A 47 18.78 13.60 -7.87
N SER A 48 19.17 14.23 -6.76
CA SER A 48 18.64 15.55 -6.38
C SER A 48 19.81 16.49 -6.19
N ASP A 49 19.94 17.47 -7.08
CA ASP A 49 20.97 18.52 -6.96
C ASP A 49 20.66 19.48 -5.79
N ALA A 50 19.39 19.54 -5.37
CA ALA A 50 18.89 20.45 -4.33
C ALA A 50 19.39 20.19 -2.89
N THR A 51 19.98 19.02 -2.60
CA THR A 51 20.51 18.71 -1.24
C THR A 51 22.03 18.81 -1.15
N GLY A 52 22.70 19.30 -2.19
CA GLY A 52 24.14 19.56 -2.19
C GLY A 52 25.06 18.33 -2.22
N SER A 53 24.56 17.12 -1.97
CA SER A 53 25.37 15.90 -1.98
C SER A 53 25.48 15.21 -3.34
N GLY A 54 24.57 15.47 -4.30
CA GLY A 54 24.53 14.78 -5.60
C GLY A 54 24.30 13.27 -5.51
N GLU A 55 24.06 12.73 -4.31
CA GLU A 55 24.01 11.27 -4.11
C GLU A 55 22.70 10.66 -4.61
N PRO A 56 22.78 9.51 -5.31
CA PRO A 56 21.60 8.81 -5.80
C PRO A 56 20.74 8.30 -4.65
N THR A 57 19.48 8.73 -4.60
CA THR A 57 18.47 8.22 -3.68
C THR A 57 17.68 7.12 -4.36
N LEU A 58 17.72 5.90 -3.83
CA LEU A 58 16.85 4.80 -4.26
C LEU A 58 15.45 5.01 -3.67
N TRP A 59 14.42 4.67 -4.44
CA TRP A 59 13.05 4.67 -3.97
C TRP A 59 12.28 3.44 -4.46
N TRP A 60 11.36 2.99 -3.62
CA TRP A 60 10.38 1.95 -3.92
C TRP A 60 8.99 2.48 -3.57
N ARG A 61 7.97 2.06 -4.32
CA ARG A 61 6.56 2.38 -4.07
C ARG A 61 5.77 1.09 -4.23
N LEU A 62 5.31 0.55 -3.12
CA LEU A 62 4.41 -0.61 -3.10
C LEU A 62 2.99 -0.08 -3.27
N LYS A 63 2.24 -0.57 -4.26
CA LYS A 63 0.83 -0.24 -4.44
C LYS A 63 0.01 -1.24 -3.63
N LEU A 64 -0.79 -0.73 -2.70
CA LEU A 64 -1.63 -1.53 -1.82
C LEU A 64 -3.09 -1.33 -2.22
N ARG A 65 -3.82 -2.41 -2.44
CA ARG A 65 -5.27 -2.39 -2.64
C ARG A 65 -5.97 -2.88 -1.39
N ILE A 66 -6.96 -2.14 -0.91
CA ILE A 66 -7.77 -2.53 0.25
C ILE A 66 -8.70 -3.67 -0.15
N ASP A 67 -8.65 -4.76 0.60
CA ASP A 67 -9.47 -5.96 0.41
C ASP A 67 -10.47 -6.16 1.56
N ASP A 68 -10.70 -5.12 2.36
CA ASP A 68 -11.67 -5.12 3.44
C ASP A 68 -13.09 -5.03 2.88
N THR A 69 -13.82 -6.15 2.90
CA THR A 69 -15.20 -6.23 2.40
C THR A 69 -16.23 -5.62 3.35
N MET A 70 -15.85 -5.31 4.61
CA MET A 70 -16.75 -4.71 5.59
C MET A 70 -16.88 -3.19 5.43
N ASN A 71 -15.98 -2.55 4.68
CA ASN A 71 -15.99 -1.12 4.44
C ASN A 71 -16.04 -0.81 2.94
N GLU A 72 -17.26 -0.84 2.37
CA GLU A 72 -17.53 -0.64 0.94
C GLU A 72 -16.96 0.67 0.38
N ARG A 73 -16.84 1.72 1.21
CA ARG A 73 -16.33 3.04 0.78
C ARG A 73 -14.85 3.00 0.37
N VAL A 74 -14.06 2.11 0.97
CA VAL A 74 -12.61 2.00 0.72
C VAL A 74 -12.21 0.67 0.09
N HIS A 75 -13.11 -0.32 0.09
CA HIS A 75 -12.89 -1.59 -0.59
C HIS A 75 -12.48 -1.38 -2.06
N GLY A 76 -11.46 -2.10 -2.51
CA GLY A 76 -10.94 -2.02 -3.86
C GLY A 76 -10.11 -0.77 -4.18
N LYS A 77 -10.09 0.25 -3.31
CA LYS A 77 -9.25 1.43 -3.50
C LYS A 77 -7.78 1.11 -3.31
N GLU A 78 -6.94 1.84 -4.03
CA GLU A 78 -5.49 1.65 -4.01
C GLU A 78 -4.78 2.87 -3.44
N PHE A 79 -3.74 2.64 -2.65
CA PHE A 79 -2.89 3.69 -2.10
C PHE A 79 -1.43 3.23 -2.05
N PRO A 80 -0.46 4.16 -2.12
CA PRO A 80 0.95 3.79 -2.14
C PRO A 80 1.57 3.69 -0.75
N MET A 81 2.52 2.78 -0.59
CA MET A 81 3.45 2.75 0.53
C MET A 81 4.86 3.13 0.01
N PRO A 82 5.24 4.42 0.09
CA PRO A 82 6.53 4.89 -0.38
C PRO A 82 7.65 4.54 0.62
N LEU A 83 8.77 4.10 0.05
CA LEU A 83 10.02 3.75 0.73
C LEU A 83 11.19 4.40 0.00
N SER A 84 12.22 4.79 0.74
CA SER A 84 13.42 5.41 0.17
C SER A 84 14.67 5.09 0.97
N SER A 85 15.81 5.03 0.29
CA SER A 85 17.13 4.91 0.92
C SER A 85 17.46 6.08 1.86
N ARG A 86 16.79 7.23 1.75
CA ARG A 86 16.88 8.32 2.74
C ARG A 86 16.42 7.88 4.14
N PHE A 87 15.58 6.85 4.22
CA PHE A 87 15.04 6.31 5.47
C PHE A 87 15.27 4.80 5.55
N TRP A 88 16.54 4.37 5.52
CA TRP A 88 16.91 2.95 5.58
C TRP A 88 16.30 2.18 6.75
N GLY A 89 16.05 2.83 7.90
CA GLY A 89 15.34 2.21 9.02
C GLY A 89 13.95 1.71 8.63
N LYS A 90 13.19 2.51 7.87
CA LYS A 90 11.85 2.12 7.36
C LYS A 90 11.97 0.97 6.37
N VAL A 91 12.92 1.04 5.43
CA VAL A 91 13.17 -0.04 4.46
C VAL A 91 13.48 -1.35 5.18
N LYS A 92 14.42 -1.35 6.13
CA LYS A 92 14.79 -2.54 6.93
C LYS A 92 13.61 -3.12 7.69
N ASN A 93 12.79 -2.29 8.33
CA ASN A 93 11.64 -2.74 9.10
C ASN A 93 10.57 -3.37 8.20
N ILE A 94 10.28 -2.76 7.05
CA ILE A 94 9.31 -3.30 6.09
C ILE A 94 9.83 -4.58 5.44
N SER A 95 11.09 -4.63 5.01
CA SER A 95 11.71 -5.86 4.50
C SER A 95 11.72 -6.96 5.56
N ARG A 96 11.98 -6.63 6.84
CA ARG A 96 11.90 -7.58 7.96
C ARG A 96 10.50 -8.17 8.10
N ALA A 97 9.47 -7.33 8.10
CA ALA A 97 8.09 -7.79 8.19
C ALA A 97 7.79 -8.75 7.03
N LEU A 98 8.16 -8.37 5.80
CA LEU A 98 7.96 -9.14 4.56
C LEU A 98 8.78 -10.44 4.46
N ASN A 99 9.89 -10.54 5.20
CA ASN A 99 10.85 -11.64 5.18
C ASN A 99 10.88 -12.44 6.49
N ARG A 100 9.70 -12.67 7.10
CA ARG A 100 9.54 -13.55 8.27
C ARG A 100 10.45 -13.18 9.46
N GLY A 101 10.71 -11.89 9.66
CA GLY A 101 11.54 -11.40 10.77
C GLY A 101 13.03 -11.29 10.45
N GLN A 102 13.51 -11.73 9.28
CA GLN A 102 14.91 -11.59 8.88
C GLN A 102 15.19 -10.20 8.29
N VAL A 103 16.23 -9.53 8.78
CA VAL A 103 16.62 -8.20 8.32
C VAL A 103 17.42 -8.31 7.03
N ALA A 104 17.04 -7.55 6.01
CA ALA A 104 17.87 -7.39 4.82
C ALA A 104 19.23 -6.78 5.20
N ILE A 105 20.32 -7.45 4.81
CA ILE A 105 21.69 -6.99 5.06
C ILE A 105 22.23 -6.08 3.95
N SER A 106 21.53 -6.00 2.81
CA SER A 106 21.92 -5.13 1.69
C SER A 106 20.71 -4.50 0.99
N ALA A 107 20.96 -3.42 0.21
CA ALA A 107 19.94 -2.79 -0.62
C ALA A 107 19.39 -3.74 -1.70
N LYS A 108 20.25 -4.61 -2.26
CA LYS A 108 19.87 -5.63 -3.25
C LYS A 108 18.93 -6.68 -2.66
N GLU A 109 19.21 -7.12 -1.44
CA GLU A 109 18.34 -8.06 -0.73
C GLU A 109 17.02 -7.41 -0.35
N ALA A 110 17.05 -6.15 0.12
CA ALA A 110 15.84 -5.39 0.38
C ALA A 110 14.96 -5.28 -0.88
N ASP A 111 15.55 -4.96 -2.04
CA ASP A 111 14.85 -4.92 -3.33
C ASP A 111 14.18 -6.28 -3.65
N ALA A 112 14.92 -7.38 -3.55
CA ALA A 112 14.39 -8.72 -3.81
C ALA A 112 13.20 -9.07 -2.89
N ILE A 113 13.28 -8.71 -1.59
CA ILE A 113 12.20 -8.93 -0.62
C ILE A 113 10.96 -8.10 -0.97
N LEU A 114 11.16 -6.82 -1.36
CA LEU A 114 10.07 -5.92 -1.72
C LEU A 114 9.39 -6.38 -3.02
N GLU A 115 10.16 -6.78 -4.03
CA GLU A 115 9.62 -7.35 -5.28
C GLU A 115 8.81 -8.63 -5.04
N ALA A 116 9.32 -9.51 -4.17
CA ALA A 116 8.63 -10.73 -3.74
C ALA A 116 7.39 -10.47 -2.87
N ALA A 117 7.06 -9.21 -2.57
CA ALA A 117 5.85 -8.86 -1.84
C ALA A 117 4.60 -8.82 -2.73
N ARG A 118 4.73 -8.73 -4.05
CA ARG A 118 3.58 -8.74 -4.98
C ARG A 118 2.67 -9.94 -4.70
N GLY A 119 1.37 -9.69 -4.61
CA GLY A 119 0.35 -10.70 -4.33
C GLY A 119 0.26 -11.14 -2.86
N LYS A 120 1.12 -10.65 -1.95
CA LYS A 120 0.96 -10.91 -0.51
C LYS A 120 -0.19 -10.09 0.05
N VAL A 121 -0.93 -10.71 0.97
CA VAL A 121 -1.97 -10.06 1.77
C VAL A 121 -1.36 -9.59 3.08
N LEU A 122 -1.54 -8.31 3.39
CA LEU A 122 -0.94 -7.61 4.51
C LEU A 122 -2.03 -6.95 5.34
N GLU A 123 -1.94 -7.12 6.65
CA GLU A 123 -2.62 -6.22 7.57
C GLU A 123 -1.70 -5.01 7.79
N VAL A 124 -2.17 -3.82 7.39
CA VAL A 124 -1.41 -2.59 7.47
C VAL A 124 -2.10 -1.58 8.38
N ASN A 125 -1.30 -0.79 9.09
CA ASN A 125 -1.78 0.34 9.87
C ASN A 125 -1.39 1.64 9.18
N VAL A 126 -2.39 2.44 8.85
CA VAL A 126 -2.26 3.81 8.34
C VAL A 126 -2.39 4.76 9.52
N TYR A 127 -1.46 5.69 9.63
CA TYR A 127 -1.43 6.66 10.73
C TYR A 127 -0.78 7.96 10.29
N THR A 128 -1.25 9.05 10.86
CA THR A 128 -0.75 10.39 10.56
C THR A 128 0.24 10.83 11.64
N THR A 129 1.41 11.29 11.20
CA THR A 129 2.42 11.89 12.08
C THR A 129 2.61 13.35 11.73
N THR A 130 2.71 14.21 12.75
CA THR A 130 3.06 15.61 12.56
C THR A 130 4.57 15.79 12.75
N SER A 131 5.23 16.48 11.83
CA SER A 131 6.66 16.80 11.95
C SER A 131 6.87 17.94 12.92
N ASP A 132 7.69 17.70 13.94
CA ASP A 132 8.05 18.71 14.95
C ASP A 132 8.76 19.93 14.35
N LYS A 133 9.38 19.79 13.18
CA LYS A 133 10.18 20.86 12.55
C LYS A 133 9.35 21.92 11.83
N ASN A 134 8.21 21.53 11.27
CA ASN A 134 7.42 22.39 10.38
C ASN A 134 5.90 22.25 10.57
N GLY A 135 5.44 21.46 11.55
CA GLY A 135 4.03 21.21 11.79
C GLY A 135 3.32 20.44 10.67
N ARG A 136 4.04 19.96 9.66
CA ARG A 136 3.43 19.29 8.51
C ARG A 136 3.00 17.89 8.89
N GLN A 137 1.79 17.52 8.49
CA GLN A 137 1.28 16.17 8.63
C GLN A 137 1.76 15.26 7.51
N TYR A 138 2.07 14.02 7.85
CA TYR A 138 2.51 12.98 6.94
C TYR A 138 1.74 11.70 7.22
N ARG A 139 1.12 11.12 6.19
CA ARG A 139 0.59 9.77 6.29
C ARG A 139 1.67 8.72 6.16
N ASN A 140 1.65 7.79 7.10
CA ASN A 140 2.55 6.67 7.16
C ASN A 140 1.78 5.37 7.11
N VAL A 141 2.45 4.36 6.57
CA VAL A 141 1.94 3.00 6.47
C VAL A 141 2.96 2.08 7.11
N SER A 142 2.49 1.18 7.96
CA SER A 142 3.29 0.14 8.59
C SER A 142 2.61 -1.22 8.43
N ILE A 143 3.41 -2.27 8.29
CA ILE A 143 2.89 -3.65 8.22
C ILE A 143 2.76 -4.16 9.66
N LYS A 144 1.55 -4.53 10.06
CA LYS A 144 1.29 -5.23 11.33
C LYS A 144 1.53 -6.73 11.17
N ASN A 145 0.87 -7.34 10.20
CA ASN A 145 0.94 -8.79 9.97
C ASN A 145 0.95 -9.14 8.48
N ILE A 146 1.50 -10.30 8.14
CA ILE A 146 1.28 -10.94 6.84
C ILE A 146 0.21 -12.00 7.02
N LEU A 147 -0.90 -11.85 6.31
CA LEU A 147 -1.98 -12.81 6.33
C LEU A 147 -1.66 -13.95 5.35
N ARG A 148 -1.70 -15.19 5.83
CA ARG A 148 -1.55 -16.36 4.98
C ARG A 148 -2.88 -16.59 4.25
N VAL A 149 -2.86 -16.47 2.93
CA VAL A 149 -3.98 -16.95 2.11
C VAL A 149 -3.85 -18.45 1.99
N SER A 150 -4.58 -19.19 2.81
CA SER A 150 -4.81 -20.62 2.56
C SER A 150 -5.59 -20.70 1.26
N LYS A 151 -5.05 -21.38 0.24
CA LYS A 151 -5.86 -21.74 -0.93
C LYS A 151 -7.07 -22.52 -0.41
N VAL A 152 -8.27 -22.01 -0.66
CA VAL A 152 -9.48 -22.82 -0.52
C VAL A 152 -9.34 -23.90 -1.60
N GLU A 153 -9.05 -25.13 -1.19
CA GLU A 153 -9.16 -26.26 -2.11
C GLU A 153 -10.62 -26.31 -2.57
N PRO A 154 -10.91 -26.38 -3.88
CA PRO A 154 -12.28 -26.56 -4.33
C PRO A 154 -12.78 -27.88 -3.72
N MET A 155 -13.85 -27.80 -2.93
CA MET A 155 -14.54 -28.99 -2.44
C MET A 155 -14.91 -29.83 -3.66
N GLN A 156 -14.33 -31.02 -3.78
CA GLN A 156 -14.80 -32.00 -4.74
C GLN A 156 -16.25 -32.33 -4.38
N GLU A 157 -17.18 -31.98 -5.26
CA GLU A 157 -18.56 -32.46 -5.19
C GLU A 157 -18.52 -33.99 -5.12
N GLY A 158 -18.98 -34.53 -3.99
CA GLY A 158 -19.09 -35.96 -3.79
C GLY A 158 -20.04 -36.53 -4.83
N ASN A 159 -19.52 -37.47 -5.62
CA ASN A 159 -20.31 -38.29 -6.55
C ASN A 159 -21.42 -38.99 -5.74
N PRO A 160 -22.71 -38.90 -6.10
CA PRO A 160 -23.72 -39.71 -5.44
C PRO A 160 -23.45 -41.18 -5.73
N ALA A 161 -23.51 -42.01 -4.68
CA ALA A 161 -23.36 -43.45 -4.78
C ALA A 161 -24.41 -44.05 -5.74
N PRO A 162 -24.09 -45.10 -6.51
CA PRO A 162 -25.07 -45.77 -7.35
C PRO A 162 -26.09 -46.47 -6.43
N GLU A 163 -27.37 -46.15 -6.63
CA GLU A 163 -28.48 -46.86 -5.99
C GLU A 163 -28.46 -48.34 -6.40
N ALA A 164 -28.75 -49.20 -5.42
CA ALA A 164 -28.74 -50.66 -5.50
C ALA A 164 -29.98 -51.23 -6.21
#